data_AF-A0A4V3RS14-F1
#
_entry.id   AF-A0A4V3RS14-F1
#
_cell.length_a   1.000
_cell.length_b   1.000
_cell.length_c   1.000
_cell.angle_alpha   90.00
_cell.angle_beta   90.00
_cell.angle_gamma   90.00
#
_symmetry.space_group_name_H-M   'P 1'
#
loop_
_entity.id
_entity.type
_entity.pdbx_description
1 polymer ?
#
loop_
_entity_poly.entity_id
_entity_poly.type
_entity_poly.pdbx_seq_one_letter_code
_entity_poly.pdbx_strand_id
1 'polypeptide(L)'
;MRCRKEKKRKGWRWLLLFPVVIGLAGVFLFYFVFAIPSSEGMSLASWPARFTENFALFLETKDSEIVLTPAGKNQIETYGLWAQVLDKNNTEILSVNKPSSLTAHYTSAQLPIQIASSVIPYDWTFARLALCAFGLATLVLCALIAFTLWLSVRVENPYVTLLVLAGCLFIPAFIAPTGATGLFNKVLFLTPYRALNMEIGKYVTYSMGKFVCDLATTRALVSLLALVLGVAGAKRAWRARE
;
A
#
# COMPACT_ATOMS: atom_id res chain seq x y z
N MET A 1 7.57 -50.29 -16.70
CA MET A 1 6.67 -49.46 -15.87
C MET A 1 7.32 -48.76 -14.65
N ARG A 2 8.67 -48.66 -14.51
CA ARG A 2 9.32 -47.93 -13.40
C ARG A 2 9.68 -46.45 -13.67
N CYS A 3 9.94 -46.07 -14.92
CA CYS A 3 10.37 -44.69 -15.27
C CYS A 3 9.34 -43.57 -15.10
N ARG A 4 8.03 -43.88 -15.03
CA ARG A 4 6.98 -42.83 -14.95
C ARG A 4 6.80 -42.28 -13.54
N LYS A 5 7.17 -43.04 -12.50
CA LYS A 5 7.05 -42.63 -11.08
C LYS A 5 8.17 -41.67 -10.64
N GLU A 6 9.38 -41.79 -11.20
CA GLU A 6 10.49 -40.87 -10.87
C GLU A 6 10.31 -39.46 -11.43
N LYS A 7 9.66 -39.31 -12.60
CA LYS A 7 9.38 -38.00 -13.21
C LYS A 7 8.35 -37.19 -12.39
N LYS A 8 7.35 -37.85 -11.79
CA LYS A 8 6.35 -37.21 -10.90
C LYS A 8 6.95 -36.76 -9.56
N ARG A 9 7.90 -37.51 -8.99
CA ARG A 9 8.57 -37.16 -7.71
C ARG A 9 9.52 -35.96 -7.85
N LYS A 10 10.12 -35.76 -9.03
CA LYS A 10 10.92 -34.56 -9.34
C LYS A 10 10.07 -33.29 -9.50
N GLY A 11 8.88 -33.37 -10.09
CA GLY A 11 8.01 -32.20 -10.32
C GLY A 11 7.53 -31.50 -9.04
N TRP A 12 7.30 -32.25 -7.95
CA TRP A 12 6.92 -31.70 -6.65
C TRP A 12 8.02 -30.87 -5.98
N ARG A 13 9.28 -31.25 -6.13
CA ARG A 13 10.42 -30.48 -5.61
C ARG A 13 10.50 -29.13 -6.32
N TRP A 14 10.26 -29.07 -7.63
CA TRP A 14 10.24 -27.81 -8.39
C TRP A 14 8.97 -26.98 -8.12
N LEU A 15 7.82 -27.58 -7.84
CA LEU A 15 6.59 -26.85 -7.50
C LEU A 15 6.67 -26.11 -6.14
N LEU A 16 7.41 -26.65 -5.17
CA LEU A 16 7.70 -25.97 -3.91
C LEU A 16 8.95 -25.08 -3.99
N LEU A 17 9.98 -25.50 -4.73
CA LEU A 17 11.20 -24.71 -4.89
C LEU A 17 10.98 -23.50 -5.80
N PHE A 18 10.11 -23.50 -6.80
CA PHE A 18 10.01 -22.37 -7.74
C PHE A 18 9.37 -21.09 -7.17
N PRO A 19 8.27 -21.11 -6.39
CA PRO A 19 7.80 -19.90 -5.70
C PRO A 19 8.74 -19.47 -4.57
N VAL A 20 9.41 -20.43 -3.91
CA VAL A 20 10.46 -20.15 -2.92
C VAL A 20 11.72 -19.58 -3.57
N VAL A 21 12.10 -20.02 -4.78
CA VAL A 21 13.27 -19.56 -5.54
C VAL A 21 12.95 -18.28 -6.32
N ILE A 22 11.70 -18.01 -6.73
CA ILE A 22 11.30 -16.68 -7.24
C ILE A 22 11.15 -15.69 -6.09
N GLY A 23 10.63 -16.12 -4.94
CA GLY A 23 10.62 -15.33 -3.72
C GLY A 23 12.04 -15.04 -3.23
N LEU A 24 12.91 -16.05 -3.16
CA LEU A 24 14.31 -15.91 -2.75
C LEU A 24 15.17 -15.26 -3.83
N ALA A 25 14.95 -15.48 -5.13
CA ALA A 25 15.67 -14.75 -6.19
C ALA A 25 15.12 -13.34 -6.33
N GLY A 26 13.85 -13.08 -6.05
CA GLY A 26 13.31 -11.72 -5.91
C GLY A 26 13.93 -11.01 -4.72
N VAL A 27 14.03 -11.68 -3.57
CA VAL A 27 14.69 -11.19 -2.35
C VAL A 27 16.21 -11.09 -2.53
N PHE A 28 16.85 -12.00 -3.26
CA PHE A 28 18.30 -12.06 -3.51
C PHE A 28 18.72 -11.08 -4.61
N LEU A 29 17.97 -10.96 -5.71
CA LEU A 29 18.16 -9.92 -6.73
C LEU A 29 17.85 -8.54 -6.13
N PHE A 30 16.88 -8.44 -5.22
CA PHE A 30 16.64 -7.23 -4.45
C PHE A 30 17.80 -6.93 -3.47
N TYR A 31 18.35 -7.94 -2.79
CA TYR A 31 19.53 -7.80 -1.93
C TYR A 31 20.80 -7.42 -2.70
N PHE A 32 21.02 -8.01 -3.88
CA PHE A 32 22.22 -7.78 -4.69
C PHE A 32 22.18 -6.46 -5.47
N VAL A 33 20.98 -5.92 -5.72
CA VAL A 33 20.79 -4.65 -6.46
C VAL A 33 20.46 -3.46 -5.54
N PHE A 34 19.90 -3.66 -4.35
CA PHE A 34 19.36 -2.56 -3.50
C PHE A 34 19.83 -2.53 -2.03
N ALA A 35 20.83 -3.32 -1.62
CA ALA A 35 21.36 -3.23 -0.27
C ALA A 35 22.16 -1.94 -0.03
N ILE A 36 21.47 -0.84 0.28
CA ILE A 36 22.00 0.26 1.10
C ILE A 36 21.54 0.01 2.54
N PRO A 37 22.46 -0.05 3.53
CA PRO A 37 22.08 -0.27 4.91
C PRO A 37 21.77 1.07 5.57
N SER A 38 20.52 1.32 5.96
CA SER A 38 20.22 2.15 7.14
C SER A 38 18.72 2.20 7.46
N SER A 39 18.48 2.53 8.73
CA SER A 39 17.25 2.47 9.50
C SER A 39 16.18 3.47 9.06
N GLU A 40 15.57 3.31 7.90
CA GLU A 40 14.51 4.25 7.50
C GLU A 40 13.30 3.55 6.86
N GLY A 41 12.12 3.89 7.37
CA GLY A 41 10.85 3.48 6.78
C GLY A 41 9.64 3.42 7.73
N MET A 42 9.81 3.64 9.04
CA MET A 42 8.68 3.97 9.91
C MET A 42 9.07 5.18 10.76
N SER A 43 8.54 6.35 10.41
CA SER A 43 8.54 7.47 11.34
C SER A 43 7.65 7.09 12.53
N LEU A 44 8.24 6.93 13.71
CA LEU A 44 7.53 6.78 14.98
C LEU A 44 7.01 8.13 15.51
N ALA A 45 7.20 9.22 14.75
CA ALA A 45 6.78 10.54 15.18
C ALA A 45 5.24 10.62 15.22
N SER A 46 4.67 10.45 16.40
CA SER A 46 3.25 10.71 16.69
C SER A 46 2.97 12.20 16.88
N TRP A 47 4.01 13.04 16.91
CA TRP A 47 3.89 14.46 17.19
C TRP A 47 2.97 15.21 16.21
N PRO A 48 3.02 15.02 14.87
CA PRO A 48 2.11 15.70 13.95
C PRO A 48 0.63 15.34 14.20
N ALA A 49 0.37 14.06 14.50
CA ALA A 49 -0.95 13.57 14.87
C ALA A 49 -1.45 14.30 16.12
N ARG A 50 -0.64 14.25 17.18
CA ARG A 50 -0.95 14.80 18.50
C ARG A 50 -1.07 16.32 18.47
N PHE A 51 -0.23 17.00 17.69
CA PHE A 51 -0.33 18.43 17.46
C PHE A 51 -1.67 18.78 16.84
N THR A 52 -2.07 18.09 15.78
CA THR A 52 -3.34 18.39 15.08
C THR A 52 -4.56 18.07 15.93
N GLU A 53 -4.57 16.92 16.62
CA GLU A 53 -5.65 16.54 17.53
C GLU A 53 -5.83 17.57 18.66
N ASN A 54 -4.72 18.04 19.23
CA ASN A 54 -4.74 19.08 20.26
C ASN A 54 -5.00 20.48 19.70
N PHE A 55 -4.84 20.70 18.39
CA PHE A 55 -5.02 22.01 17.78
C PHE A 55 -6.47 22.51 17.89
N ALA A 56 -7.43 21.59 18.01
CA ALA A 56 -8.82 21.91 18.29
C ALA A 56 -9.01 22.73 19.59
N LEU A 57 -8.10 22.61 20.57
CA LEU A 57 -8.12 23.39 21.81
C LEU A 57 -7.90 24.89 21.58
N PHE A 58 -7.33 25.26 20.44
CA PHE A 58 -7.08 26.65 20.08
C PHE A 58 -8.19 27.28 19.24
N LEU A 59 -9.24 26.53 18.92
CA LEU A 59 -10.44 27.02 18.23
C LEU A 59 -11.49 27.41 19.28
N GLU A 60 -11.89 28.67 19.29
CA GLU A 60 -12.96 29.20 20.13
C GLU A 60 -14.17 29.57 19.27
N THR A 61 -15.38 29.35 19.79
CA THR A 61 -16.59 29.88 19.18
C THR A 61 -16.94 31.21 19.84
N LYS A 62 -16.77 32.33 19.12
CA LYS A 62 -17.21 33.66 19.56
C LYS A 62 -18.31 34.14 18.62
N ASP A 63 -19.45 34.57 19.19
CA ASP A 63 -20.58 35.12 18.43
C ASP A 63 -21.08 34.21 17.29
N SER A 64 -21.04 32.89 17.49
CA SER A 64 -21.36 31.85 16.48
C SER A 64 -20.37 31.71 15.32
N GLU A 65 -19.23 32.40 15.37
CA GLU A 65 -18.11 32.25 14.45
C GLU A 65 -16.96 31.46 15.09
N ILE A 66 -16.28 30.63 14.30
CA ILE A 66 -15.10 29.89 14.74
C ILE A 66 -13.88 30.80 14.57
N VAL A 67 -13.25 31.14 15.69
CA VAL A 67 -12.09 32.05 15.73
C VAL A 67 -10.89 31.35 16.33
N LEU A 68 -9.69 31.63 15.81
CA LEU A 68 -8.45 31.11 16.36
C LEU A 68 -7.97 31.94 17.55
N THR A 69 -7.59 31.29 18.64
CA THR A 69 -6.94 31.96 19.77
C THR A 69 -5.58 32.57 19.36
N PRO A 70 -5.14 33.65 20.02
CA PRO A 70 -3.82 34.23 19.79
C PRO A 70 -2.68 33.20 20.00
N ALA A 71 -2.85 32.30 20.97
CA ALA A 71 -1.91 31.20 21.22
C ALA A 71 -1.82 30.24 20.04
N GLY A 72 -2.96 29.82 19.46
CA GLY A 72 -2.99 28.99 18.25
C GLY A 72 -2.33 29.66 17.05
N LYS A 73 -2.60 30.96 16.84
CA LYS A 73 -1.99 31.73 15.75
C LYS A 73 -0.46 31.79 15.87
N ASN A 74 0.04 32.04 17.08
CA ASN A 74 1.48 32.05 17.35
C ASN A 74 2.13 30.67 17.09
N GLN A 75 1.45 29.57 17.41
CA GLN A 75 1.96 28.23 17.08
C GLN A 75 2.05 28.00 15.57
N ILE A 76 1.02 28.39 14.81
CA ILE A 76 1.05 28.28 13.34
C ILE A 76 2.23 29.08 12.77
N GLU A 77 2.42 30.32 13.21
CA GLU A 77 3.51 31.19 12.75
C GLU A 77 4.89 30.64 13.13
N THR A 78 5.05 30.18 14.37
CA THR A 78 6.32 29.61 14.88
C THR A 78 6.78 28.41 14.06
N TYR A 79 5.85 27.52 13.70
CA TYR A 79 6.16 26.32 12.92
C TYR A 79 6.03 26.52 11.41
N GLY A 80 5.70 27.73 10.93
CA GLY A 80 5.50 28.01 9.51
C GLY A 80 4.37 27.17 8.88
N LEU A 81 3.35 26.83 9.66
CA LEU A 81 2.22 26.01 9.23
C LEU A 81 1.13 26.87 8.59
N TRP A 82 0.13 26.20 8.04
CA TRP A 82 -1.12 26.80 7.61
C TRP A 82 -2.30 26.00 8.17
N ALA A 83 -3.45 26.65 8.30
CA ALA A 83 -4.68 26.01 8.74
C ALA A 83 -5.86 26.50 7.92
N GLN A 84 -6.81 25.60 7.69
CA GLN A 84 -8.08 25.88 7.04
C GLN A 84 -9.18 25.15 7.81
N VAL A 85 -10.24 25.88 8.18
CA VAL A 85 -11.44 25.32 8.81
C VAL A 85 -12.58 25.40 7.82
N LEU A 86 -13.23 24.26 7.59
CA LEU A 86 -14.35 24.13 6.68
C LEU A 86 -15.66 23.98 7.47
N ASP A 87 -16.74 24.52 6.91
CA ASP A 87 -18.10 24.30 7.39
C ASP A 87 -18.62 22.93 6.95
N LYS A 88 -19.85 22.61 7.40
CA LYS A 88 -20.57 21.39 7.00
C LYS A 88 -20.83 21.27 5.49
N ASN A 89 -20.79 22.38 4.76
CA ASN A 89 -20.97 22.44 3.31
C ASN A 89 -19.63 22.40 2.57
N ASN A 90 -18.51 22.19 3.27
CA ASN A 90 -17.15 22.21 2.73
C ASN A 90 -16.70 23.58 2.19
N THR A 91 -17.26 24.65 2.74
CA THR A 91 -16.87 26.04 2.50
C THR A 91 -15.97 26.51 3.63
N GLU A 92 -14.93 27.26 3.28
CA GLU A 92 -13.99 27.85 4.22
C GLU A 92 -14.65 28.89 5.12
N ILE A 93 -14.52 28.69 6.43
CA ILE A 93 -14.92 29.66 7.47
C ILE A 93 -13.70 30.47 7.93
N LEU A 94 -12.55 29.80 8.07
CA LEU A 94 -11.33 30.39 8.62
C LEU A 94 -10.11 29.86 7.86
N SER A 95 -9.18 30.76 7.55
CA SER A 95 -7.87 30.41 7.00
C SER A 95 -6.74 31.20 7.64
N VAL A 96 -5.61 30.55 7.87
CA VAL A 96 -4.39 31.16 8.41
C VAL A 96 -3.19 30.69 7.58
N ASN A 97 -2.39 31.63 7.08
CA ASN A 97 -1.18 31.37 6.27
C ASN A 97 -1.42 30.42 5.08
N LYS A 98 -2.64 30.42 4.53
CA LYS A 98 -3.06 29.53 3.45
C LYS A 98 -2.31 29.84 2.15
N PRO A 99 -1.74 28.83 1.46
CA PRO A 99 -1.19 28.99 0.12
C PRO A 99 -2.27 29.44 -0.88
N SER A 100 -1.93 30.37 -1.79
CA SER A 100 -2.86 30.91 -2.79
C SER A 100 -3.41 29.88 -3.79
N SER A 101 -2.82 28.68 -3.85
CA SER A 101 -3.24 27.58 -4.71
C SER A 101 -4.46 26.79 -4.20
N LEU A 102 -4.88 26.96 -2.95
CA LEU A 102 -5.98 26.19 -2.34
C LEU A 102 -7.32 26.90 -2.49
N THR A 103 -8.36 26.13 -2.82
CA THR A 103 -9.72 26.64 -3.01
C THR A 103 -10.41 26.95 -1.68
N ALA A 104 -11.37 27.87 -1.71
CA ALA A 104 -12.21 28.22 -0.54
C ALA A 104 -13.44 27.30 -0.41
N HIS A 105 -13.75 26.52 -1.44
CA HIS A 105 -14.86 25.57 -1.44
C HIS A 105 -14.41 24.26 -2.09
N TYR A 106 -14.86 23.14 -1.52
CA TYR A 106 -14.58 21.80 -2.03
C TYR A 106 -15.88 21.06 -2.31
N THR A 107 -15.95 20.35 -3.43
CA THR A 107 -16.93 19.28 -3.55
C THR A 107 -16.51 18.10 -2.67
N SER A 108 -17.46 17.25 -2.25
CA SER A 108 -17.13 16.07 -1.42
C SER A 108 -16.09 15.15 -2.07
N ALA A 109 -16.05 15.10 -3.41
CA ALA A 109 -15.06 14.35 -4.19
C ALA A 109 -13.63 14.95 -4.13
N GLN A 110 -13.54 16.28 -3.98
CA GLN A 110 -12.29 17.04 -3.99
C GLN A 110 -11.73 17.26 -2.58
N LEU A 111 -12.44 16.86 -1.53
CA LEU A 111 -11.95 17.00 -0.16
C LEU A 111 -10.58 16.31 -0.02
N PRO A 112 -9.58 16.98 0.58
CA PRO A 112 -8.31 16.35 0.93
C PRO A 112 -8.51 15.23 1.96
N ILE A 113 -7.82 14.11 1.77
CA ILE A 113 -7.95 12.97 2.69
C ILE A 113 -7.34 13.24 4.07
N GLN A 114 -6.49 14.26 4.21
CA GLN A 114 -5.90 14.64 5.51
C GLN A 114 -6.96 15.11 6.53
N ILE A 115 -8.19 15.43 6.10
CA ILE A 115 -9.31 15.70 7.00
C ILE A 115 -9.70 14.44 7.80
N ALA A 116 -9.50 13.24 7.24
CA ALA A 116 -9.72 12.00 7.97
C ALA A 116 -8.61 11.70 8.99
N SER A 117 -7.36 12.09 8.67
CA SER A 117 -6.24 12.03 9.59
C SER A 117 -5.08 12.87 9.05
N SER A 118 -4.57 13.80 9.85
CA SER A 118 -3.43 14.66 9.48
C SER A 118 -2.10 13.92 9.38
N VAL A 119 -2.07 12.66 9.78
CA VAL A 119 -0.90 11.77 9.68
C VAL A 119 -0.78 11.19 8.27
N ILE A 120 -1.78 11.38 7.40
CA ILE A 120 -1.74 10.87 6.03
C ILE A 120 -0.73 11.69 5.20
N PRO A 121 0.33 11.07 4.64
CA PRO A 121 1.37 11.78 3.89
C PRO A 121 0.96 12.16 2.46
N TYR A 122 -0.16 11.64 1.95
CA TYR A 122 -0.56 11.79 0.56
C TYR A 122 -1.43 13.03 0.35
N ASP A 123 -1.14 13.80 -0.70
CA ASP A 123 -1.89 14.97 -1.18
C ASP A 123 -3.11 14.58 -2.03
N TRP A 124 -3.79 13.51 -1.62
CA TRP A 124 -4.89 12.94 -2.40
C TRP A 124 -6.23 13.52 -1.99
N THR A 125 -7.17 13.51 -2.94
CA THR A 125 -8.59 13.75 -2.66
C THR A 125 -9.30 12.43 -2.39
N PHE A 126 -10.47 12.46 -1.76
CA PHE A 126 -11.29 11.24 -1.57
C PHE A 126 -11.60 10.53 -2.88
N ALA A 127 -11.93 11.27 -3.96
CA ALA A 127 -12.19 10.65 -5.25
C ALA A 127 -10.95 9.97 -5.84
N ARG A 128 -9.76 10.60 -5.75
CA ARG A 128 -8.50 9.98 -6.20
C ARG A 128 -8.20 8.72 -5.39
N LEU A 129 -8.37 8.78 -4.07
CA LEU A 129 -8.19 7.62 -3.20
C LEU A 129 -9.12 6.47 -3.59
N ALA A 130 -10.41 6.74 -3.80
CA ALA A 130 -11.40 5.74 -4.17
C ALA A 130 -11.06 5.07 -5.53
N LEU A 131 -10.69 5.86 -6.53
CA LEU A 131 -10.29 5.36 -7.84
C LEU A 131 -8.99 4.54 -7.77
N CYS A 132 -7.99 5.01 -7.03
CA CYS A 132 -6.75 4.28 -6.82
C CYS A 132 -6.98 2.96 -6.06
N ALA A 133 -7.81 2.97 -5.02
CA ALA A 133 -8.15 1.76 -4.26
C ALA A 133 -8.89 0.74 -5.13
N PHE A 134 -9.89 1.19 -5.89
CA PHE A 134 -10.65 0.34 -6.81
C PHE A 134 -9.75 -0.23 -7.93
N GLY A 135 -8.93 0.62 -8.54
CA GLY A 135 -7.99 0.21 -9.59
C GLY A 135 -6.97 -0.80 -9.07
N LEU A 136 -6.38 -0.55 -7.90
CA LEU A 136 -5.43 -1.46 -7.28
C LEU A 136 -6.09 -2.79 -6.91
N ALA A 137 -7.28 -2.76 -6.29
CA ALA A 137 -8.01 -3.98 -5.93
C ALA A 137 -8.32 -4.83 -7.16
N THR A 138 -8.81 -4.21 -8.23
CA THR A 138 -9.05 -4.89 -9.51
C THR A 138 -7.78 -5.56 -10.04
N LEU A 139 -6.66 -4.84 -9.99
CA LEU A 139 -5.38 -5.31 -10.51
C LEU A 139 -4.83 -6.49 -9.68
N VAL A 140 -4.94 -6.43 -8.35
CA VAL A 140 -4.58 -7.53 -7.43
C VAL A 140 -5.45 -8.76 -7.70
N LEU A 141 -6.76 -8.58 -7.88
CA LEU A 141 -7.67 -9.69 -8.18
C LEU A 141 -7.34 -10.34 -9.53
N CYS A 142 -7.08 -9.56 -10.57
CA CYS A 142 -6.61 -10.08 -11.86
C CYS A 142 -5.31 -10.88 -11.71
N ALA A 143 -4.34 -10.38 -10.93
CA ALA A 143 -3.08 -11.08 -10.67
C ALA A 143 -3.31 -12.42 -9.95
N LEU A 144 -4.21 -12.47 -8.97
CA LEU A 144 -4.59 -13.70 -8.27
C LEU A 144 -5.29 -14.70 -9.19
N ILE A 145 -6.17 -14.23 -10.07
CA ILE A 145 -6.82 -15.09 -11.08
C ILE A 145 -5.77 -15.68 -12.02
N ALA A 146 -4.86 -14.86 -12.55
CA ALA A 146 -3.79 -15.32 -13.43
C ALA A 146 -2.84 -16.32 -12.72
N PHE A 147 -2.52 -16.06 -11.45
CA PHE A 147 -1.74 -16.98 -10.62
C PHE A 147 -2.48 -18.30 -10.39
N THR A 148 -3.79 -18.25 -10.12
CA THR A 148 -4.63 -19.44 -9.93
C THR A 148 -4.69 -20.29 -11.20
N LEU A 149 -4.87 -19.66 -12.36
CA LEU A 149 -4.85 -20.33 -13.66
C LEU A 149 -3.49 -21.00 -13.91
N TRP A 150 -2.40 -20.28 -13.67
CA TRP A 150 -1.04 -20.79 -13.80
C TRP A 150 -0.79 -22.04 -12.94
N LEU A 151 -1.27 -22.01 -11.69
CA LEU A 151 -1.07 -23.07 -10.73
C LEU A 151 -1.97 -24.29 -11.03
N SER A 152 -3.21 -24.04 -11.46
CA SER A 152 -4.16 -25.07 -11.91
C SER A 152 -3.59 -25.91 -13.08
N VAL A 153 -2.89 -25.28 -14.03
CA VAL A 153 -2.25 -26.02 -15.12
C VAL A 153 -1.07 -26.89 -14.64
N ARG A 154 -0.39 -26.54 -13.54
CA ARG A 154 0.74 -27.32 -13.01
C ARG A 154 0.36 -28.36 -11.98
N VAL A 155 -0.73 -28.15 -11.26
CA VAL A 155 -1.16 -29.00 -10.14
C VAL A 155 -2.43 -29.74 -10.54
N GLU A 156 -2.35 -31.07 -10.59
CA GLU A 156 -3.49 -31.93 -10.97
C GLU A 156 -4.64 -31.87 -9.94
N ASN A 157 -4.34 -31.52 -8.68
CA ASN A 157 -5.30 -31.50 -7.59
C ASN A 157 -5.82 -30.08 -7.30
N PRO A 158 -7.12 -29.80 -7.50
CA PRO A 158 -7.70 -28.47 -7.27
C PRO A 158 -7.65 -28.03 -5.81
N TYR A 159 -7.72 -28.96 -4.85
CA TYR A 159 -7.65 -28.64 -3.42
C TYR A 159 -6.28 -28.10 -3.02
N VAL A 160 -5.20 -28.59 -3.64
CA VAL A 160 -3.84 -28.07 -3.40
C VAL A 160 -3.72 -26.66 -3.96
N THR A 161 -4.32 -26.39 -5.12
CA THR A 161 -4.37 -25.04 -5.70
C THR A 161 -5.08 -24.06 -4.77
N LEU A 162 -6.24 -24.44 -4.25
CA LEU A 162 -6.99 -23.64 -3.29
C LEU A 162 -6.24 -23.44 -1.98
N LEU A 163 -5.59 -24.47 -1.46
CA LEU A 163 -4.79 -24.40 -0.23
C LEU A 163 -3.64 -23.38 -0.36
N VAL A 164 -2.92 -23.40 -1.49
CA VAL A 164 -1.82 -22.47 -1.76
C VAL A 164 -2.33 -21.04 -1.90
N LEU A 165 -3.44 -20.84 -2.63
CA LEU A 165 -4.05 -19.52 -2.80
C LEU A 165 -4.56 -18.96 -1.46
N ALA A 166 -5.23 -19.79 -0.66
CA ALA A 166 -5.70 -19.44 0.67
C ALA A 166 -4.53 -19.06 1.58
N GLY A 167 -3.43 -19.82 1.56
CA GLY A 167 -2.22 -19.48 2.31
C GLY A 167 -1.66 -18.11 1.91
N CYS A 168 -1.60 -17.80 0.62
CA CYS A 168 -1.11 -16.52 0.12
C CYS A 168 -1.95 -15.31 0.57
N LEU A 169 -3.26 -15.49 0.75
CA LEU A 169 -4.17 -14.44 1.22
C LEU A 169 -4.25 -14.35 2.75
N PHE A 170 -4.46 -15.48 3.42
CA PHE A 170 -4.76 -15.51 4.84
C PHE A 170 -3.51 -15.46 5.71
N ILE A 171 -2.39 -16.05 5.32
CA ILE A 171 -1.17 -16.01 6.16
C ILE A 171 -0.72 -14.56 6.39
N PRO A 172 -0.64 -13.67 5.37
CA PRO A 172 -0.31 -12.26 5.60
C PRO A 172 -1.35 -11.48 6.40
N ALA A 173 -2.59 -11.96 6.46
CA ALA A 173 -3.65 -11.33 7.24
C ALA A 173 -3.43 -11.49 8.76
N PHE A 174 -2.86 -12.61 9.19
CA PHE A 174 -2.59 -12.89 10.61
C PHE A 174 -1.25 -12.32 11.10
N ILE A 175 -0.40 -11.83 10.19
CA ILE A 175 0.93 -11.30 10.53
C ILE A 175 0.85 -9.79 10.60
N ALA A 176 1.14 -9.21 11.78
CA ALA A 176 1.27 -7.76 11.95
C ALA A 176 2.72 -7.28 11.64
N PRO A 177 2.89 -6.10 11.02
CA PRO A 177 4.22 -5.50 10.85
C PRO A 177 4.82 -5.16 12.22
N THR A 178 6.08 -5.53 12.44
CA THR A 178 6.79 -5.34 13.72
C THR A 178 7.95 -4.36 13.58
N GLY A 179 8.35 -3.67 14.65
CA GLY A 179 9.41 -2.65 14.59
C GLY A 179 10.83 -3.19 14.27
N ALA A 180 11.06 -4.50 14.37
CA ALA A 180 12.41 -5.07 14.40
C ALA A 180 12.99 -5.49 13.04
N THR A 181 12.20 -5.54 11.95
CA THR A 181 12.68 -6.05 10.65
C THR A 181 12.14 -5.23 9.47
N GLY A 182 12.91 -4.23 9.02
CA GLY A 182 12.50 -3.32 7.94
C GLY A 182 12.21 -4.01 6.60
N LEU A 183 12.98 -5.03 6.22
CA LEU A 183 12.77 -5.78 4.98
C LEU A 183 11.51 -6.65 5.03
N PHE A 184 11.29 -7.33 6.16
CA PHE A 184 10.11 -8.18 6.35
C PHE A 184 8.82 -7.39 6.18
N ASN A 185 8.74 -6.21 6.81
CA ASN A 185 7.58 -5.33 6.66
C ASN A 185 7.39 -4.87 5.23
N LYS A 186 8.47 -4.49 4.52
CA LYS A 186 8.40 -4.11 3.10
C LYS A 186 7.83 -5.25 2.25
N VAL A 187 8.27 -6.49 2.43
CA VAL A 187 7.72 -7.64 1.69
C VAL A 187 6.26 -7.90 2.09
N LEU A 188 5.95 -7.85 3.40
CA LEU A 188 4.60 -8.06 3.91
C LEU A 188 3.60 -7.08 3.28
N PHE A 189 3.97 -5.81 3.15
CA PHE A 189 3.13 -4.77 2.56
C PHE A 189 2.84 -4.95 1.07
N LEU A 190 3.63 -5.77 0.36
CA LEU A 190 3.43 -6.09 -1.06
C LEU A 190 2.58 -7.34 -1.27
N THR A 191 2.25 -8.08 -0.20
CA THR A 191 1.39 -9.26 -0.30
C THR A 191 0.00 -8.90 -0.82
N PRO A 192 -0.70 -9.81 -1.54
CA PRO A 192 -2.00 -9.50 -2.13
C PRO A 192 -3.02 -9.02 -1.10
N TYR A 193 -3.06 -9.65 0.08
CA TYR A 193 -3.96 -9.24 1.15
C TYR A 193 -3.65 -7.83 1.68
N ARG A 194 -2.37 -7.51 1.91
CA ARG A 194 -1.97 -6.17 2.36
C ARG A 194 -2.16 -5.12 1.28
N ALA A 195 -1.99 -5.48 0.00
CA ALA A 195 -2.24 -4.59 -1.12
C ALA A 195 -3.72 -4.17 -1.26
N LEU A 196 -4.66 -5.06 -0.88
CA LEU A 196 -6.09 -4.73 -0.82
C LEU A 196 -6.43 -3.71 0.29
N ASN A 197 -5.56 -3.59 1.30
CA ASN A 197 -5.68 -2.59 2.35
C ASN A 197 -4.78 -1.39 2.03
N MET A 198 -5.36 -0.26 1.62
CA MET A 198 -4.59 0.89 1.14
C MET A 198 -3.61 1.49 2.16
N GLU A 199 -3.80 1.24 3.47
CA GLU A 199 -2.87 1.60 4.56
C GLU A 199 -2.32 3.05 4.45
N ILE A 200 -3.21 3.99 4.09
CA ILE A 200 -2.88 5.39 3.77
C ILE A 200 -2.20 6.17 4.90
N GLY A 201 -2.35 5.74 6.15
CA GLY A 201 -1.70 6.38 7.30
C GLY A 201 -0.26 5.89 7.57
N LYS A 202 0.31 5.04 6.71
CA LYS A 202 1.66 4.49 6.88
C LYS A 202 2.64 5.15 5.91
N TYR A 203 3.75 5.62 6.47
CA TYR A 203 4.87 6.23 5.73
C TYR A 203 5.80 5.17 5.16
N VAL A 204 5.32 4.38 4.18
CA VAL A 204 6.13 3.33 3.54
C VAL A 204 6.53 3.76 2.14
N THR A 205 7.82 3.87 1.90
CA THR A 205 8.39 4.18 0.59
C THR A 205 9.33 3.07 0.13
N TYR A 206 9.41 2.88 -1.18
CA TYR A 206 10.31 1.94 -1.83
C TYR A 206 11.29 2.72 -2.68
N SER A 207 12.57 2.66 -2.33
CA SER A 207 13.64 3.22 -3.15
C SER A 207 14.18 2.14 -4.07
N MET A 208 14.15 2.42 -5.37
CA MET A 208 14.80 1.66 -6.43
C MET A 208 15.97 2.50 -6.96
N GLY A 209 17.06 2.52 -6.20
CA GLY A 209 18.27 3.28 -6.54
C GLY A 209 18.02 4.79 -6.47
N LYS A 210 17.90 5.45 -7.63
CA LYS A 210 17.59 6.90 -7.72
C LYS A 210 16.09 7.21 -7.73
N PHE A 211 15.23 6.21 -7.92
CA PHE A 211 13.78 6.39 -8.01
C PHE A 211 13.11 6.01 -6.69
N VAL A 212 12.28 6.90 -6.15
CA VAL A 212 11.46 6.61 -4.96
C VAL A 212 10.01 6.48 -5.39
N CYS A 213 9.41 5.33 -5.08
CA CYS A 213 8.00 5.06 -5.32
C CYS A 213 7.25 4.98 -3.99
N ASP A 214 6.05 5.51 -3.98
CA ASP A 214 5.09 5.34 -2.89
C ASP A 214 4.56 3.91 -2.82
N LEU A 215 3.91 3.59 -1.70
CA LEU A 215 3.36 2.27 -1.43
C LEU A 215 2.32 1.84 -2.47
N ALA A 216 1.41 2.73 -2.86
CA ALA A 216 0.33 2.40 -3.78
C ALA A 216 0.87 2.11 -5.19
N THR A 217 1.78 2.94 -5.69
CA THR A 217 2.43 2.71 -6.99
C THR A 217 3.25 1.43 -7.00
N THR A 218 4.00 1.16 -5.93
CA THR A 218 4.80 -0.08 -5.85
C THR A 218 3.90 -1.31 -5.86
N ARG A 219 2.77 -1.29 -5.14
CA ARG A 219 1.79 -2.39 -5.14
C ARG A 219 1.16 -2.59 -6.52
N ALA A 220 0.84 -1.51 -7.22
CA ALA A 220 0.31 -1.57 -8.58
C ALA A 220 1.33 -2.21 -9.54
N LEU A 221 2.59 -1.80 -9.48
CA LEU A 221 3.68 -2.36 -10.31
C LEU A 221 3.91 -3.85 -10.03
N VAL A 222 3.99 -4.24 -8.76
CA VAL A 222 4.20 -5.64 -8.36
C VAL A 222 3.03 -6.52 -8.80
N SER A 223 1.80 -6.03 -8.62
CA SER A 223 0.60 -6.77 -9.02
C SER A 223 0.48 -6.86 -10.55
N LEU A 224 0.93 -5.84 -11.29
CA LEU A 224 0.94 -5.84 -12.76
C LEU A 224 1.96 -6.84 -13.29
N LEU A 225 3.15 -6.86 -12.69
CA LEU A 225 4.18 -7.84 -12.99
C LEU A 225 3.68 -9.27 -12.70
N ALA A 226 3.05 -9.49 -11.55
CA ALA A 226 2.48 -10.78 -11.18
C ALA A 226 1.40 -11.23 -12.17
N LEU A 227 0.54 -10.31 -12.63
CA LEU A 227 -0.46 -10.56 -13.66
C LEU A 227 0.19 -11.00 -14.99
N VAL A 228 1.16 -10.23 -15.49
CA VAL A 228 1.85 -10.53 -16.76
C VAL A 228 2.57 -11.88 -16.69
N LEU A 229 3.30 -12.14 -15.60
CA LEU A 229 4.00 -13.40 -15.39
C LEU A 229 3.04 -14.58 -15.23
N GLY A 230 1.93 -14.39 -14.52
CA GLY A 230 0.88 -15.40 -14.35
C GLY A 230 0.24 -15.79 -15.69
N VAL A 231 -0.18 -14.81 -16.49
CA VAL A 231 -0.78 -15.04 -17.81
C VAL A 231 0.23 -15.67 -18.77
N ALA A 232 1.45 -15.14 -18.87
CA ALA A 232 2.49 -15.68 -19.73
C ALA A 232 2.86 -17.12 -19.32
N GLY A 233 2.96 -17.37 -18.02
CA GLY A 233 3.23 -18.68 -17.48
C GLY A 233 2.11 -19.68 -17.77
N ALA A 234 0.85 -19.25 -17.63
CA ALA A 234 -0.33 -20.11 -17.84
C ALA A 234 -0.42 -20.50 -19.31
N LYS A 235 -0.24 -19.52 -20.21
CA LYS A 235 -0.18 -19.73 -21.66
C LYS A 235 0.92 -20.72 -22.07
N ARG A 236 2.14 -20.56 -21.52
CA ARG A 236 3.26 -21.48 -21.79
C ARG A 236 2.99 -22.89 -21.26
N ALA A 237 2.40 -22.99 -20.07
CA ALA A 237 2.11 -24.28 -19.45
C ALA A 237 1.01 -25.04 -20.19
N TRP A 238 0.03 -24.32 -20.74
CA TRP A 238 -1.05 -24.94 -21.50
C TRP A 238 -0.56 -25.49 -22.84
N ARG A 239 0.23 -24.70 -23.59
CA ARG A 239 0.88 -25.15 -24.84
C ARG A 239 1.83 -26.34 -24.67
N ALA A 240 2.37 -26.54 -23.46
CA ALA A 240 3.26 -27.66 -23.18
C ALA A 240 2.51 -28.96 -22.80
N ARG A 241 1.18 -28.90 -22.66
CA ARG A 241 0.31 -30.06 -22.40
C ARG A 241 -0.35 -30.60 -23.67
N GLU A 242 -0.49 -29.78 -24.70
CA GLU A 242 -0.82 -30.19 -26.08
C GLU A 242 0.36 -30.95 -26.70
#